data_AF-A0A5Q0GHS2-F1
#
_entry.id   AF-A0A5Q0GHS2-F1
#
_cell.length_a   1.000
_cell.length_b   1.000
_cell.length_c   1.000
_cell.angle_alpha   90.00
_cell.angle_beta   90.00
_cell.angle_gamma   90.00
#
_symmetry.space_group_name_H-M   'P 1'
#
loop_
_entity.id
_entity.type
_entity.pdbx_description
1 polymer ?
#
loop_
_entity_poly.entity_id
_entity_poly.type
_entity_poly.pdbx_seq_one_letter_code
_entity_poly.pdbx_strand_id
1 'polypeptide(L)'
;MVRTMRPLLSTLSLVLLLQGFPVIVQAQGTENTGNVASTAIQQVIAANLMTNSADGNFYPERLMNRAELASILVKAFRLNKQEAANQPKSITVADVPRSHWAYQDIQTVLKTDVMKGYRGNLFFPNQRVTRAEALAIFAQAYGVFQFSDDVVNEILAPYPDANSIPTWARRAIATVITEGFINTDAQNNITPLRPMTRGDMAYLLSKYLQRQQKQPDTPVVPTTTDSPQLP
;
A
#
# COMPACT_ATOMS: atom_id res chain seq x y z
N MET A 1 59.39 -18.44 -61.66
CA MET A 1 59.54 -19.03 -60.31
C MET A 1 59.36 -17.88 -59.32
N VAL A 2 58.25 -17.84 -58.56
CA VAL A 2 58.09 -17.29 -57.17
C VAL A 2 58.65 -15.86 -56.94
N ARG A 3 57.93 -14.78 -56.57
CA ARG A 3 56.97 -14.59 -55.46
C ARG A 3 56.57 -13.09 -55.32
N THR A 4 55.35 -12.83 -54.84
CA THR A 4 54.89 -11.74 -53.92
C THR A 4 54.97 -10.25 -54.34
N MET A 5 53.84 -9.51 -54.43
CA MET A 5 53.06 -8.83 -53.34
C MET A 5 53.89 -7.78 -52.58
N ARG A 6 53.48 -6.52 -52.27
CA ARG A 6 52.16 -5.94 -51.91
C ARG A 6 52.31 -4.38 -51.71
N PRO A 7 51.24 -3.64 -51.36
CA PRO A 7 51.02 -2.21 -51.64
C PRO A 7 51.16 -1.23 -50.44
N LEU A 8 50.94 0.07 -50.76
CA LEU A 8 50.28 1.15 -50.01
C LEU A 8 50.00 0.97 -48.50
N LEU A 9 50.35 1.97 -47.69
CA LEU A 9 49.43 3.02 -47.20
C LEU A 9 50.09 3.83 -46.07
N SER A 10 49.96 5.16 -46.20
CA SER A 10 50.44 6.17 -45.27
C SER A 10 49.66 6.14 -43.95
N THR A 11 50.36 6.37 -42.85
CA THR A 11 49.89 6.33 -41.47
C THR A 11 48.86 7.41 -41.18
N LEU A 12 47.67 7.01 -40.74
CA LEU A 12 46.63 7.88 -40.19
C LEU A 12 46.88 8.06 -38.68
N SER A 13 47.33 9.23 -38.26
CA SER A 13 47.50 9.60 -36.85
C SER A 13 46.14 9.77 -36.17
N LEU A 14 45.83 8.91 -35.21
CA LEU A 14 44.63 8.96 -34.38
C LEU A 14 44.90 9.81 -33.13
N VAL A 15 44.42 11.06 -33.13
CA VAL A 15 44.42 11.92 -31.94
C VAL A 15 43.19 11.56 -31.09
N LEU A 16 43.42 10.89 -29.95
CA LEU A 16 42.40 10.62 -28.96
C LEU A 16 42.14 11.89 -28.13
N LEU A 17 40.99 12.54 -28.33
CA LEU A 17 40.50 13.60 -27.45
C LEU A 17 39.80 12.96 -26.24
N LEU A 18 40.45 13.02 -25.07
CA LEU A 18 39.83 12.68 -23.79
C LEU A 18 38.87 13.82 -23.41
N GLN A 19 37.59 13.65 -23.70
CA GLN A 19 36.56 14.58 -23.20
C GLN A 19 36.09 14.10 -21.82
N GLY A 20 36.35 14.91 -20.80
CA GLY A 20 35.83 14.69 -19.45
C GLY A 20 34.32 14.84 -19.46
N PHE A 21 33.61 13.75 -19.18
CA PHE A 21 32.17 13.82 -18.93
C PHE A 21 31.94 14.43 -17.54
N PRO A 22 31.07 15.43 -17.39
CA PRO A 22 30.64 15.87 -16.07
C PRO A 22 29.89 14.72 -15.39
N VAL A 23 30.33 14.35 -14.18
CA VAL A 23 29.53 13.52 -13.29
C VAL A 23 28.30 14.35 -12.90
N ILE A 24 27.16 14.03 -13.49
CA ILE A 24 25.88 14.56 -13.01
C ILE A 24 25.56 13.79 -11.74
N VAL A 25 25.88 14.38 -10.59
CA VAL A 25 25.30 13.97 -9.31
C VAL A 25 23.81 14.30 -9.39
N GLN A 26 22.96 13.30 -9.64
CA GLN A 26 21.53 13.44 -9.39
C GLN A 26 21.35 13.57 -7.89
N ALA A 27 21.20 14.80 -7.40
CA ALA A 27 20.61 15.04 -6.10
C ALA A 27 19.21 14.42 -6.12
N GLN A 28 18.98 13.41 -5.26
CA GLN A 28 17.62 12.94 -4.98
C GLN A 28 16.86 14.13 -4.40
N GLY A 29 15.98 14.70 -5.22
CA GLY A 29 15.17 15.84 -4.84
C GLY A 29 14.33 15.47 -3.64
N THR A 30 14.41 16.28 -2.59
CA THR A 30 13.37 16.36 -1.56
C THR A 30 12.05 16.66 -2.26
N GLU A 31 11.21 15.64 -2.47
CA GLU A 31 9.90 15.87 -3.07
C GLU A 31 9.12 16.82 -2.17
N ASN A 32 8.66 17.91 -2.78
CA ASN A 32 7.86 18.95 -2.14
C ASN A 32 6.63 18.30 -1.51
N THR A 33 6.65 18.07 -0.19
CA THR A 33 5.65 17.30 0.57
C THR A 33 4.24 17.86 0.40
N GLY A 34 4.10 19.15 0.08
CA GLY A 34 2.82 19.78 -0.27
C GLY A 34 2.22 19.32 -1.61
N ASN A 35 3.04 19.03 -2.63
CA ASN A 35 2.58 18.52 -3.92
C ASN A 35 2.26 17.01 -3.86
N VAL A 36 3.02 16.24 -3.09
CA VAL A 36 2.78 14.79 -2.92
C VAL A 36 1.53 14.52 -2.08
N ALA A 37 1.30 15.30 -1.01
CA ALA A 37 0.10 15.16 -0.20
C ALA A 37 -1.18 15.60 -0.96
N SER A 38 -1.11 16.69 -1.73
CA SER A 38 -2.26 17.16 -2.53
C SER A 38 -2.62 16.19 -3.65
N THR A 39 -1.63 15.57 -4.29
CA THR A 39 -1.86 14.53 -5.31
C THR A 39 -2.42 13.23 -4.71
N ALA A 40 -1.91 12.77 -3.57
CA ALA A 40 -2.43 11.58 -2.89
C ALA A 40 -3.91 11.72 -2.50
N ILE A 41 -4.28 12.87 -1.91
CA ILE A 41 -5.66 13.17 -1.53
C ILE A 41 -6.57 13.18 -2.77
N GLN A 42 -6.15 13.83 -3.86
CA GLN A 42 -6.92 13.85 -5.10
C GLN A 42 -7.12 12.44 -5.68
N GLN A 43 -6.09 11.59 -5.66
CA GLN A 43 -6.16 10.22 -6.15
C GLN A 43 -7.19 9.38 -5.38
N VAL A 44 -7.19 9.44 -4.05
CA VAL A 44 -8.11 8.64 -3.24
C VAL A 44 -9.55 9.15 -3.28
N ILE A 45 -9.75 10.45 -3.50
CA ILE A 45 -11.08 11.03 -3.75
C ILE A 45 -11.59 10.62 -5.12
N ALA A 46 -10.77 10.74 -6.16
CA ALA A 46 -11.12 10.35 -7.52
C ALA A 46 -11.47 8.85 -7.62
N ALA A 47 -10.78 8.01 -6.84
CA ALA A 47 -11.08 6.59 -6.71
C ALA A 47 -12.26 6.27 -5.77
N ASN A 48 -12.91 7.28 -5.19
CA ASN A 48 -14.02 7.15 -4.23
C ASN A 48 -13.68 6.30 -2.98
N LEU A 49 -12.40 6.24 -2.60
CA LEU A 49 -11.96 5.52 -1.40
C LEU A 49 -12.12 6.37 -0.16
N MET A 50 -11.90 7.67 -0.27
CA MET A 50 -12.11 8.66 0.78
C MET A 50 -12.89 9.85 0.22
N THR A 51 -13.58 10.59 1.08
CA THR A 51 -14.41 11.73 0.68
C THR A 51 -14.08 12.98 1.47
N ASN A 52 -14.31 14.15 0.89
CA ASN A 52 -14.30 15.41 1.64
C ASN A 52 -15.42 15.45 2.69
N SER A 53 -15.27 16.36 3.65
CA SER A 53 -16.34 16.71 4.58
C SER A 53 -17.39 17.57 3.89
N ALA A 54 -18.52 17.81 4.56
CA ALA A 54 -19.68 18.52 3.98
C ALA A 54 -19.38 19.96 3.52
N ASP A 55 -18.34 20.57 4.07
CA ASP A 55 -17.84 21.90 3.73
C ASP A 55 -16.86 21.90 2.54
N GLY A 56 -16.61 20.73 1.93
CA GLY A 56 -15.70 20.56 0.79
C GLY A 56 -14.24 20.31 1.17
N ASN A 57 -13.88 20.38 2.46
CA ASN A 57 -12.49 20.21 2.91
C ASN A 57 -12.16 18.75 3.27
N PHE A 58 -10.92 18.32 3.00
CA PHE A 58 -10.50 16.94 3.28
C PHE A 58 -10.08 16.70 4.74
N TYR A 59 -9.50 17.71 5.39
CA TYR A 59 -8.92 17.66 6.74
C TYR A 59 -7.86 16.56 6.92
N PRO A 60 -6.67 16.68 6.31
CA PRO A 60 -5.64 15.63 6.37
C PRO A 60 -5.19 15.32 7.80
N GLU A 61 -5.10 16.32 8.67
CA GLU A 61 -4.68 16.13 10.07
C GLU A 61 -5.76 15.55 10.98
N ARG A 62 -7.00 15.41 10.49
CA ARG A 62 -8.07 14.84 11.31
C ARG A 62 -7.80 13.36 11.57
N LEU A 63 -7.95 12.97 12.83
CA LEU A 63 -7.76 11.61 13.29
C LEU A 63 -8.89 10.69 12.82
N MET A 64 -8.52 9.48 12.41
CA MET A 64 -9.46 8.46 11.94
C MET A 64 -9.99 7.62 13.09
N ASN A 65 -11.26 7.23 12.99
CA ASN A 65 -11.83 6.19 13.85
C ASN A 65 -11.94 4.83 13.14
N ARG A 66 -12.31 3.81 13.92
CA ARG A 66 -12.47 2.43 13.45
C ARG A 66 -13.57 2.26 12.40
N ALA A 67 -14.68 3.00 12.50
CA ALA A 67 -15.76 2.93 11.53
C ALA A 67 -15.34 3.49 10.16
N GLU A 68 -14.60 4.60 10.14
CA GLU A 68 -14.01 5.18 8.93
C GLU A 68 -13.03 4.21 8.28
N LEU A 69 -12.13 3.61 9.07
CA LEU A 69 -11.21 2.59 8.57
C LEU A 69 -11.96 1.40 7.95
N ALA A 70 -13.00 0.89 8.61
CA ALA A 70 -13.80 -0.22 8.06
C ALA A 70 -14.43 0.14 6.71
N SER A 71 -15.04 1.34 6.59
CA SER A 71 -15.64 1.80 5.34
C SER A 71 -14.62 1.92 4.21
N ILE A 72 -13.45 2.47 4.51
CA ILE A 72 -12.34 2.59 3.55
C ILE A 72 -11.88 1.22 3.05
N LEU A 73 -11.70 0.25 3.93
CA LEU A 73 -11.21 -1.08 3.56
C LEU A 73 -12.21 -1.84 2.68
N VAL A 74 -13.50 -1.74 2.99
CA VAL A 74 -14.56 -2.34 2.16
C VAL A 74 -14.50 -1.79 0.73
N LYS A 75 -14.32 -0.48 0.59
CA LYS A 75 -14.19 0.17 -0.72
C LYS A 75 -12.88 -0.20 -1.43
N ALA A 76 -11.75 -0.10 -0.73
CA ALA A 76 -10.42 -0.28 -1.30
C ALA A 76 -10.16 -1.70 -1.80
N PHE A 77 -10.67 -2.70 -1.08
CA PHE A 77 -10.50 -4.12 -1.41
C PHE A 77 -11.74 -4.74 -2.04
N ARG A 78 -12.77 -3.93 -2.34
CA ARG A 78 -14.04 -4.38 -2.91
C ARG A 78 -14.62 -5.59 -2.15
N LEU A 79 -14.52 -5.56 -0.82
CA LEU A 79 -14.96 -6.67 0.03
C LEU A 79 -16.46 -6.92 -0.22
N ASN A 80 -16.80 -8.12 -0.68
CA ASN A 80 -18.13 -8.41 -1.17
C ASN A 80 -19.16 -8.42 -0.01
N LYS A 81 -20.00 -7.38 0.03
CA LYS A 81 -21.07 -7.22 1.02
C LYS A 81 -22.13 -8.32 0.92
N GLN A 82 -22.40 -8.84 -0.27
CA GLN A 82 -23.39 -9.90 -0.50
C GLN A 82 -22.85 -11.26 -0.04
N GLU A 83 -21.61 -11.59 -0.38
CA GLU A 83 -20.95 -12.79 0.14
C GLU A 83 -20.83 -12.75 1.66
N ALA A 84 -20.43 -11.61 2.23
CA ALA A 84 -20.46 -11.42 3.67
C ALA A 84 -21.89 -11.61 4.22
N ALA A 85 -22.91 -10.99 3.62
CA ALA A 85 -24.31 -11.15 4.04
C ALA A 85 -24.78 -12.61 4.05
N ASN A 86 -24.32 -13.40 3.07
CA ASN A 86 -24.66 -14.81 2.91
C ASN A 86 -23.85 -15.76 3.81
N GLN A 87 -22.80 -15.28 4.46
CA GLN A 87 -22.14 -16.08 5.49
C GLN A 87 -23.07 -16.28 6.69
N PRO A 88 -23.23 -17.52 7.20
CA PRO A 88 -24.10 -17.82 8.35
C PRO A 88 -23.61 -17.17 9.67
N LYS A 89 -22.42 -16.57 9.66
CA LYS A 89 -21.79 -15.87 10.78
C LYS A 89 -22.51 -14.53 11.02
N SER A 90 -23.60 -14.54 11.80
CA SER A 90 -24.18 -13.31 12.33
C SER A 90 -23.30 -12.74 13.45
N ILE A 91 -22.55 -11.68 13.15
CA ILE A 91 -21.68 -11.03 14.15
C ILE A 91 -22.45 -9.88 14.77
N THR A 92 -23.02 -10.10 15.94
CA THR A 92 -23.68 -9.02 16.68
C THR A 92 -22.62 -8.15 17.35
N VAL A 93 -22.72 -6.84 17.16
CA VAL A 93 -21.91 -5.84 17.86
C VAL A 93 -22.84 -4.86 18.58
N ALA A 94 -22.79 -4.86 19.91
CA ALA A 94 -23.80 -4.21 20.75
C ALA A 94 -23.80 -2.68 20.65
N ASP A 95 -22.64 -2.09 20.32
CA ASP A 95 -22.43 -0.65 20.19
C ASP A 95 -22.54 -0.13 18.75
N VAL A 96 -22.99 -0.97 17.81
CA VAL A 96 -23.22 -0.58 16.41
C VAL A 96 -24.67 -0.91 16.03
N PRO A 97 -25.63 0.01 16.26
CA PRO A 97 -27.02 -0.22 15.85
C PRO A 97 -27.12 -0.31 14.32
N ARG A 98 -28.18 -0.98 13.82
CA ARG A 98 -28.42 -1.13 12.37
C ARG A 98 -28.53 0.20 11.62
N SER A 99 -28.93 1.27 12.31
CA SER A 99 -29.03 2.63 11.79
C SER A 99 -27.67 3.35 11.71
N HIS A 100 -26.60 2.80 12.28
CA HIS A 100 -25.28 3.39 12.21
C HIS A 100 -24.80 3.43 10.75
N TRP A 101 -24.31 4.57 10.27
CA TRP A 101 -23.93 4.79 8.87
C TRP A 101 -22.93 3.74 8.34
N ALA A 102 -22.00 3.30 9.20
CA ALA A 102 -20.99 2.29 8.87
C ALA A 102 -21.43 0.84 9.16
N TYR A 103 -22.68 0.59 9.55
CA TYR A 103 -23.12 -0.74 10.02
C TYR A 103 -22.77 -1.85 9.04
N GLN A 104 -23.11 -1.68 7.76
CA GLN A 104 -22.83 -2.69 6.72
C GLN A 104 -21.33 -2.91 6.49
N ASP A 105 -20.55 -1.83 6.51
CA ASP A 105 -19.10 -1.92 6.29
C ASP A 105 -18.42 -2.63 7.47
N ILE A 106 -18.83 -2.30 8.70
CA ILE A 106 -18.39 -2.97 9.93
C ILE A 106 -18.73 -4.46 9.89
N GLN A 107 -19.97 -4.82 9.53
CA GLN A 107 -20.36 -6.22 9.37
C GLN A 107 -19.50 -6.94 8.34
N THR A 108 -19.18 -6.27 7.22
CA THR A 108 -18.36 -6.85 6.16
C THR A 108 -16.95 -7.16 6.66
N VAL A 109 -16.25 -6.19 7.24
CA VAL A 109 -14.86 -6.41 7.73
C VAL A 109 -14.77 -7.43 8.87
N LEU A 110 -15.83 -7.57 9.67
CA LEU A 110 -15.90 -8.58 10.73
C LEU A 110 -16.11 -9.99 10.16
N LYS A 111 -16.93 -10.12 9.10
CA LYS A 111 -17.23 -11.40 8.46
C LYS A 111 -16.09 -11.90 7.58
N THR A 112 -15.34 -10.99 6.97
CA THR A 112 -14.12 -11.30 6.22
C THR A 112 -12.87 -11.42 7.11
N ASP A 113 -13.02 -11.29 8.44
CA ASP A 113 -11.93 -11.34 9.43
C ASP A 113 -10.79 -10.32 9.18
N VAL A 114 -11.06 -9.28 8.38
CA VAL A 114 -10.15 -8.14 8.15
C VAL A 114 -10.00 -7.30 9.41
N MET A 115 -11.10 -7.08 10.12
CA MET A 115 -11.12 -6.48 11.44
C MET A 115 -11.77 -7.43 12.44
N LYS A 116 -11.37 -7.31 13.70
CA LYS A 116 -11.98 -8.03 14.81
C LYS A 116 -12.66 -7.06 15.77
N GLY A 117 -13.76 -7.52 16.37
CA GLY A 117 -14.37 -6.87 17.52
C GLY A 117 -13.56 -7.13 18.80
N TYR A 118 -14.01 -6.54 19.88
CA TYR A 118 -13.42 -6.67 21.21
C TYR A 118 -14.31 -7.54 22.11
N ARG A 119 -13.83 -7.79 23.34
CA ARG A 119 -14.58 -8.51 24.37
C ARG A 119 -15.93 -7.84 24.61
N GLY A 120 -16.95 -8.66 24.92
CA GLY A 120 -18.31 -8.17 25.15
C GLY A 120 -19.07 -7.83 23.87
N ASN A 121 -18.64 -8.32 22.70
CA ASN A 121 -19.29 -8.06 21.41
C ASN A 121 -19.33 -6.56 21.08
N LEU A 122 -18.21 -5.86 21.27
CA LEU A 122 -18.09 -4.42 20.98
C LEU A 122 -17.18 -4.18 19.79
N PHE A 123 -17.43 -3.12 19.02
CA PHE A 123 -16.59 -2.71 17.91
C PHE A 123 -15.82 -1.40 18.16
N PHE A 124 -16.36 -0.53 19.00
CA PHE A 124 -15.93 0.84 19.28
C PHE A 124 -15.80 1.70 18.01
N PRO A 125 -16.89 1.95 17.28
CA PRO A 125 -16.84 2.61 15.96
C PRO A 125 -16.19 3.99 15.99
N ASN A 126 -16.32 4.72 17.11
CA ASN A 126 -15.78 6.07 17.29
C ASN A 126 -14.36 6.10 17.87
N GLN A 127 -13.84 4.96 18.33
CA GLN A 127 -12.49 4.90 18.89
C GLN A 127 -11.45 5.20 17.81
N ARG A 128 -10.46 6.02 18.17
CA ARG A 128 -9.33 6.34 17.29
C ARG A 128 -8.44 5.11 17.10
N VAL A 129 -7.93 4.95 15.89
CA VAL A 129 -6.94 3.91 15.58
C VAL A 129 -5.54 4.49 15.64
N THR A 130 -4.61 3.73 16.21
CA THR A 130 -3.18 4.03 16.09
C THR A 130 -2.71 3.76 14.66
N ARG A 131 -1.54 4.32 14.29
CA ARG A 131 -0.90 4.04 13.01
C ARG A 131 -0.60 2.56 12.86
N ALA A 132 -0.05 1.91 13.89
CA ALA A 132 0.22 0.47 13.86
C ALA A 132 -1.06 -0.36 13.62
N GLU A 133 -2.17 -0.05 14.29
CA GLU A 133 -3.45 -0.73 14.05
C GLU A 133 -3.94 -0.52 12.63
N ALA A 134 -3.96 0.70 12.13
CA ALA A 134 -4.46 0.98 10.79
C ALA A 134 -3.59 0.31 9.70
N LEU A 135 -2.26 0.34 9.84
CA LEU A 135 -1.34 -0.32 8.91
C LEU A 135 -1.47 -1.84 8.95
N ALA A 136 -1.58 -2.42 10.15
CA ALA A 136 -1.72 -3.87 10.29
C ALA A 136 -3.06 -4.37 9.74
N ILE A 137 -4.15 -3.65 9.99
CA ILE A 137 -5.48 -3.98 9.44
C ILE A 137 -5.50 -3.82 7.92
N PHE A 138 -4.86 -2.76 7.39
CA PHE A 138 -4.71 -2.62 5.95
C PHE A 138 -3.95 -3.80 5.33
N ALA A 139 -2.81 -4.19 5.92
CA ALA A 139 -2.06 -5.36 5.48
C ALA A 139 -2.85 -6.67 5.63
N GLN A 140 -3.71 -6.79 6.65
CA GLN A 140 -4.61 -7.94 6.78
C GLN A 140 -5.58 -8.04 5.59
N ALA A 141 -6.11 -6.90 5.13
CA ALA A 141 -6.98 -6.85 3.95
C ALA A 141 -6.20 -7.08 2.63
N TYR A 142 -4.98 -6.56 2.55
CA TYR A 142 -4.09 -6.71 1.39
C TYR A 142 -3.50 -8.12 1.25
N GLY A 143 -3.24 -8.78 2.37
CA GLY A 143 -2.49 -10.03 2.48
C GLY A 143 -1.15 -9.81 3.18
N VAL A 144 -1.00 -10.40 4.37
CA VAL A 144 0.26 -10.30 5.15
C VAL A 144 1.27 -11.30 4.61
N PHE A 145 2.45 -10.82 4.22
CA PHE A 145 3.53 -11.67 3.75
C PHE A 145 4.09 -12.50 4.92
N GLN A 146 4.39 -13.78 4.66
CA GLN A 146 4.85 -14.73 5.68
C GLN A 146 6.36 -14.68 5.88
N PHE A 147 6.89 -13.48 6.16
CA PHE A 147 8.30 -13.29 6.47
C PHE A 147 8.70 -14.04 7.76
N SER A 148 9.91 -14.60 7.77
CA SER A 148 10.56 -15.06 9.00
C SER A 148 10.86 -13.89 9.92
N ASP A 149 11.07 -14.15 11.21
CA ASP A 149 11.32 -13.09 12.18
C ASP A 149 12.64 -12.33 11.89
N ASP A 150 13.65 -13.00 11.35
CA ASP A 150 14.91 -12.37 10.92
C ASP A 150 14.67 -11.37 9.78
N VAL A 151 13.90 -11.75 8.76
CA VAL A 151 13.55 -10.86 7.63
C VAL A 151 12.71 -9.68 8.13
N VAL A 152 11.77 -9.90 9.05
CA VAL A 152 11.01 -8.81 9.68
C VAL A 152 11.94 -7.85 10.40
N ASN A 153 12.92 -8.36 11.16
CA ASN A 153 13.88 -7.51 11.87
C ASN A 153 14.78 -6.72 10.91
N GLU A 154 15.22 -7.33 9.81
CA GLU A 154 16.00 -6.66 8.77
C GLU A 154 15.20 -5.53 8.11
N ILE A 155 13.95 -5.79 7.71
CA ILE A 155 13.06 -4.78 7.10
C ILE A 155 12.82 -3.61 8.06
N LEU A 156 12.68 -3.89 9.35
CA LEU A 156 12.36 -2.87 10.37
C LEU A 156 13.59 -2.13 10.92
N ALA A 157 14.80 -2.69 10.78
CA ALA A 157 16.04 -2.12 11.32
C ALA A 157 16.32 -0.66 10.92
N PRO A 158 15.97 -0.18 9.70
CA PRO A 158 16.19 1.22 9.32
C PRO A 158 15.32 2.25 10.05
N TYR A 159 14.26 1.82 10.77
CA TYR A 159 13.30 2.71 11.42
C TYR A 159 13.66 2.86 12.91
N PRO A 160 14.04 4.05 13.40
CA PRO A 160 14.56 4.22 14.76
C PRO A 160 13.55 3.82 15.86
N ASP A 161 12.27 3.95 15.58
CA ASP A 161 11.18 3.62 16.50
C ASP A 161 10.57 2.23 16.28
N ALA A 162 11.24 1.35 15.52
CA ALA A 162 10.77 -0.01 15.25
C ALA A 162 10.49 -0.84 16.52
N ASN A 163 11.18 -0.55 17.62
CA ASN A 163 10.95 -1.21 18.91
C ASN A 163 9.62 -0.80 19.58
N SER A 164 9.02 0.31 19.15
CA SER A 164 7.70 0.76 19.61
C SER A 164 6.55 0.08 18.84
N ILE A 165 6.85 -0.72 17.81
CA ILE A 165 5.85 -1.47 17.07
C ILE A 165 5.37 -2.65 17.93
N PRO A 166 4.05 -2.76 18.21
CA PRO A 166 3.52 -3.93 18.91
C PRO A 166 3.88 -5.23 18.19
N THR A 167 4.29 -6.27 18.92
CA THR A 167 4.76 -7.54 18.33
C THR A 167 3.80 -8.12 17.30
N TRP A 168 2.50 -8.06 17.57
CA TRP A 168 1.45 -8.57 16.68
C TRP A 168 1.34 -7.81 15.34
N ALA A 169 1.83 -6.57 15.27
CA ALA A 169 1.77 -5.71 14.09
C ALA A 169 3.04 -5.80 13.22
N ARG A 170 4.15 -6.33 13.74
CA ARG A 170 5.47 -6.25 13.09
C ARG A 170 5.50 -6.81 11.67
N ARG A 171 4.99 -8.03 11.46
CA ARG A 171 4.97 -8.67 10.14
C ARG A 171 4.08 -7.94 9.14
N ALA A 172 2.94 -7.43 9.61
CA ALA A 172 2.01 -6.66 8.80
C ALA A 172 2.62 -5.31 8.40
N ILE A 173 3.28 -4.61 9.32
CA ILE A 173 3.98 -3.36 9.01
C ILE A 173 5.19 -3.61 8.09
N ALA A 174 5.93 -4.70 8.27
CA ALA A 174 6.98 -5.10 7.34
C ALA A 174 6.44 -5.30 5.91
N THR A 175 5.26 -5.92 5.76
CA THR A 175 4.58 -6.04 4.45
C THR A 175 4.30 -4.66 3.83
N VAL A 176 3.73 -3.74 4.62
CA VAL A 176 3.42 -2.37 4.17
C VAL A 176 4.69 -1.62 3.76
N ILE A 177 5.79 -1.80 4.49
CA ILE A 177 7.10 -1.21 4.17
C ILE A 177 7.64 -1.78 2.87
N THR A 178 7.64 -3.11 2.71
CA THR A 178 8.13 -3.77 1.49
C THR A 178 7.36 -3.32 0.24
N GLU A 179 6.05 -3.14 0.34
CA GLU A 179 5.23 -2.62 -0.76
C GLU A 179 5.34 -1.10 -0.96
N GLY A 180 6.04 -0.38 -0.06
CA GLY A 180 6.22 1.07 -0.15
C GLY A 180 4.94 1.87 0.14
N PHE A 181 4.04 1.32 0.95
CA PHE A 181 2.73 1.90 1.25
C PHE A 181 2.73 2.86 2.45
N ILE A 182 3.88 3.15 3.05
CA ILE A 182 3.97 3.95 4.27
C ILE A 182 4.80 5.21 4.08
N ASN A 183 4.36 6.30 4.73
CA ASN A 183 5.16 7.49 4.95
C ASN A 183 5.79 7.48 6.35
N THR A 184 6.95 8.11 6.47
CA THR A 184 7.65 8.36 7.75
C THR A 184 7.79 9.85 8.01
N ASP A 185 8.17 10.20 9.23
CA ASP A 185 8.59 11.57 9.54
C ASP A 185 10.00 11.89 8.99
N ALA A 186 10.48 13.11 9.25
CA ALA A 186 11.79 13.58 8.79
C ALA A 186 12.98 12.83 9.44
N GLN A 187 12.74 12.11 10.53
CA GLN A 187 13.73 11.28 11.23
C GLN A 187 13.60 9.80 10.84
N ASN A 188 12.80 9.49 9.82
CA ASN A 188 12.51 8.14 9.37
C ASN A 188 11.75 7.28 10.42
N ASN A 189 11.01 7.90 11.34
CA ASN A 189 10.16 7.16 12.27
C ASN A 189 8.82 6.79 11.63
N ILE A 190 8.30 5.62 12.00
CA ILE A 190 6.98 5.15 11.63
C ILE A 190 5.88 5.83 12.46
N THR A 191 6.18 6.21 13.70
CA THR A 191 5.30 6.69 14.75
C THR A 191 4.12 5.73 15.06
N PRO A 192 4.38 4.44 15.38
CA PRO A 192 3.37 3.39 15.39
C PRO A 192 2.24 3.62 16.39
N LEU A 193 2.52 4.28 17.53
CA LEU A 193 1.55 4.50 18.60
C LEU A 193 0.77 5.83 18.46
N ARG A 194 1.14 6.68 17.50
CA ARG A 194 0.40 7.92 17.21
C ARG A 194 -0.95 7.58 16.57
N PRO A 195 -2.02 8.34 16.85
CA PRO A 195 -3.28 8.20 16.10
C PRO A 195 -3.06 8.39 14.59
N MET A 196 -3.71 7.54 13.78
CA MET A 196 -3.69 7.63 12.32
C MET A 196 -4.47 8.87 11.85
N THR A 197 -3.87 9.65 10.95
CA THR A 197 -4.55 10.79 10.31
C THR A 197 -5.13 10.38 8.97
N ARG A 198 -6.08 11.18 8.47
CA ARG A 198 -6.63 10.98 7.12
C ARG A 198 -5.59 11.19 6.03
N GLY A 199 -4.66 12.12 6.21
CA GLY A 199 -3.58 12.38 5.26
C GLY A 199 -2.66 11.18 5.10
N ASP A 200 -2.30 10.54 6.22
CA ASP A 200 -1.46 9.33 6.21
C ASP A 200 -2.17 8.16 5.54
N MET A 201 -3.46 7.95 5.82
CA MET A 201 -4.26 6.94 5.14
C MET A 201 -4.41 7.24 3.65
N ALA A 202 -4.60 8.51 3.26
CA ALA A 202 -4.68 8.91 1.87
C ALA A 202 -3.36 8.62 1.14
N TYR A 203 -2.23 8.93 1.74
CA TYR A 203 -0.92 8.56 1.22
C TYR A 203 -0.81 7.05 0.99
N LEU A 204 -1.14 6.25 2.01
CA LEU A 204 -1.10 4.79 1.94
C LEU A 204 -1.94 4.26 0.79
N LEU A 205 -3.21 4.67 0.71
CA LEU A 205 -4.13 4.25 -0.34
C LEU A 205 -3.69 4.72 -1.72
N SER A 206 -3.08 5.90 -1.84
CA SER A 206 -2.52 6.39 -3.10
C SER A 206 -1.42 5.46 -3.64
N LYS A 207 -0.55 4.96 -2.76
CA LYS A 207 0.52 4.02 -3.12
C LYS A 207 -0.04 2.66 -3.52
N TYR A 208 -1.07 2.20 -2.81
CA TYR A 208 -1.82 1.01 -3.19
C TYR A 208 -2.46 1.15 -4.59
N LEU A 209 -3.13 2.27 -4.90
CA LEU A 209 -3.70 2.52 -6.23
C LEU A 209 -2.64 2.52 -7.33
N GLN A 210 -1.50 3.17 -7.09
CA GLN A 210 -0.37 3.17 -8.03
C GLN A 210 0.19 1.77 -8.25
N ARG A 211 0.20 0.92 -7.21
CA ARG A 211 0.64 -0.47 -7.31
C ARG A 211 -0.29 -1.30 -8.19
N GLN A 212 -1.60 -1.13 -8.05
CA GLN A 212 -2.60 -1.82 -8.88
C GLN A 212 -2.47 -1.45 -10.36
N GLN A 213 -2.22 -0.17 -10.68
CA GLN A 213 -2.03 0.27 -12.08
C GLN A 213 -0.76 -0.32 -12.75
N LYS A 214 0.26 -0.64 -11.96
CA LYS A 214 1.53 -1.20 -12.47
C LYS A 214 1.45 -2.71 -12.73
N GLN A 215 0.44 -3.39 -12.22
CA GLN A 215 0.19 -4.81 -12.53
C GLN A 215 -0.73 -4.85 -13.76
N PRO A 216 -0.28 -5.31 -14.94
CA PRO A 216 -1.18 -5.48 -16.07
C PRO A 216 -2.22 -6.56 -15.75
N ASP A 217 -3.45 -6.38 -16.24
CA ASP A 217 -4.45 -7.45 -16.28
C ASP A 217 -3.78 -8.69 -16.91
N THR A 218 -3.77 -9.81 -16.20
CA THR A 218 -3.23 -11.07 -16.72
C THR A 218 -3.82 -11.31 -18.12
N PRO A 219 -3.00 -11.60 -19.16
CA PRO A 219 -3.54 -11.89 -20.49
C PRO A 219 -4.59 -13.00 -20.38
N VAL A 220 -5.76 -12.77 -20.96
CA VAL A 220 -6.80 -13.81 -21.09
C VAL A 220 -6.16 -14.95 -21.87
N VAL A 221 -5.92 -16.08 -21.19
CA VAL A 221 -5.45 -17.30 -21.85
C VAL A 221 -6.56 -17.70 -22.83
N PRO A 222 -6.30 -17.72 -24.15
CA PRO A 222 -7.27 -18.25 -25.08
C PRO A 222 -7.53 -19.70 -24.70
N THR A 223 -8.76 -20.04 -24.36
CA THR A 223 -9.18 -21.43 -24.22
C THR A 223 -9.02 -22.10 -25.58
N THR A 224 -7.91 -22.79 -25.78
CA THR A 224 -7.76 -23.72 -26.91
C THR A 224 -8.60 -24.94 -26.60
N THR A 225 -9.87 -24.89 -27.00
CA THR A 225 -10.66 -26.09 -27.19
C THR A 225 -10.13 -26.78 -28.44
N ASP A 226 -9.13 -27.64 -28.26
CA ASP A 226 -8.88 -28.72 -29.21
C ASP A 226 -8.32 -29.90 -28.43
N SER A 227 -9.23 -30.77 -27.97
CA SER A 227 -8.86 -32.09 -27.46
C SER A 227 -8.84 -33.03 -28.66
N PRO A 228 -7.71 -33.69 -28.98
CA PRO A 228 -7.71 -34.71 -30.02
C PRO A 228 -8.56 -35.90 -29.56
N GLN A 229 -9.57 -36.25 -30.34
CA GLN A 229 -10.23 -37.55 -30.23
C GLN A 229 -9.18 -38.64 -30.47
N LEU A 230 -8.93 -39.45 -29.44
CA LEU A 230 -8.16 -40.68 -29.54
C LEU A 230 -8.91 -41.70 -30.42
N PRO A 231 -8.18 -42.57 -31.14
CA PRO A 231 -8.69 -43.44 -32.21
C PRO A 231 -9.62 -44.54 -31.72
#